data_AF-L1I9T1-F1
#
_entry.id   AF-L1I9T1-F1
#
_cell.length_a   1.000
_cell.length_b   1.000
_cell.length_c   1.000
_cell.angle_alpha   90.00
_cell.angle_beta   90.00
_cell.angle_gamma   90.00
#
_symmetry.space_group_name_H-M   'P 1'
#
loop_
_entity.id
_entity.type
_entity.pdbx_description
1 polymer ?
#
loop_
_entity_poly.entity_id
_entity_poly.type
_entity_poly.pdbx_seq_one_letter_code
_entity_poly.pdbx_strand_id
1 'polypeptide(L)' 'EKSLCLRCGGDDETGDRLVLCENYDTCGGAYHLACLDTPLRQIPSGDWFCPTC' A
#
# COMPACT_ATOMS: atom_id res chain seq x y z
N GLU A 1 -5.12 11.18 8.93
CA GLU A 1 -6.12 10.65 7.99
C GLU A 1 -5.94 9.14 7.85
N LYS A 2 -6.98 8.37 7.50
CA LYS A 2 -6.86 6.93 7.23
C LYS A 2 -6.50 6.71 5.76
N SER A 3 -5.46 5.94 5.48
CA SER A 3 -5.15 5.49 4.12
C SER A 3 -5.97 4.23 3.81
N LEU A 4 -6.58 4.19 2.63
CA LEU A 4 -7.37 3.04 2.16
C LEU A 4 -6.59 2.27 1.11
N CYS A 5 -6.65 0.94 1.14
CA CYS A 5 -6.09 0.13 0.07
C CYS A 5 -6.86 0.39 -1.23
N LEU A 6 -6.15 0.85 -2.27
CA LEU A 6 -6.76 1.12 -3.57
C LEU A 6 -7.26 -0.15 -4.29
N ARG A 7 -6.85 -1.34 -3.84
CA ARG A 7 -7.29 -2.62 -4.42
C ARG A 7 -8.58 -3.17 -3.81
N CYS A 8 -8.79 -3.03 -2.50
CA CYS A 8 -9.93 -3.63 -1.80
C CYS A 8 -10.84 -2.60 -1.12
N GLY A 9 -10.39 -1.35 -0.97
CA GLY A 9 -11.10 -0.28 -0.26
C GLY A 9 -11.04 -0.37 1.26
N GLY A 10 -10.38 -1.38 1.83
CA GLY A 10 -10.23 -1.55 3.27
C GLY A 10 -9.11 -0.66 3.85
N ASP A 11 -9.21 -0.36 5.15
CA ASP A 11 -8.15 0.29 5.93
C ASP A 11 -7.23 -0.74 6.62
N ASP A 12 -6.35 -0.31 7.51
CA ASP A 12 -5.43 -1.21 8.25
C ASP A 12 -6.02 -1.75 9.55
N GLU A 13 -7.28 -1.43 9.90
CA GLU A 13 -7.88 -1.83 11.19
C GLU A 13 -8.05 -3.34 11.34
N THR A 14 -8.08 -4.09 10.23
CA THR A 14 -8.18 -5.57 10.26
C THR A 14 -6.84 -6.27 10.56
N GLY A 15 -5.75 -5.51 10.73
CA GLY A 15 -4.40 -6.05 10.96
C GLY A 15 -3.62 -6.34 9.68
N ASP A 16 -4.20 -6.02 8.52
CA ASP A 16 -3.49 -6.07 7.25
C ASP A 16 -2.64 -4.81 7.08
N ARG A 17 -1.31 -5.00 7.00
CA ARG A 17 -0.39 -3.87 6.86
C ARG A 17 -0.51 -3.23 5.48
N LEU A 18 -0.66 -1.91 5.46
CA LEU A 18 -0.60 -1.09 4.26
C LEU A 18 0.85 -0.67 3.97
N VAL A 19 1.23 -0.70 2.69
CA VAL A 19 2.41 -0.02 2.15
C VAL A 19 1.97 1.20 1.37
N LEU A 20 2.68 2.31 1.58
CA LEU A 20 2.48 3.58 0.88
C LEU A 20 3.55 3.70 -0.20
N CYS A 21 3.13 4.17 -1.38
CA CYS A 21 4.04 4.55 -2.46
C CYS A 21 4.93 5.70 -1.98
N GLU A 22 6.17 5.76 -2.42
CA GLU A 22 7.04 6.91 -2.13
C GLU A 22 6.36 8.21 -2.61
N ASN A 23 5.86 8.20 -3.85
CA ASN A 23 5.11 9.31 -4.43
C ASN A 23 3.68 9.48 -3.88
N TYR A 24 3.36 8.99 -2.67
CA TYR A 24 2.01 8.99 -2.10
C TYR A 24 1.34 10.37 -2.13
N ASP A 25 2.10 11.45 -1.92
CA ASP A 25 1.57 12.82 -1.97
C ASP A 25 1.00 13.20 -3.35
N THR A 26 1.50 12.60 -4.42
CA THR A 26 1.07 12.88 -5.81
C THR A 26 0.19 11.78 -6.41
N CYS A 27 0.40 10.53 -6.01
CA CYS A 27 -0.32 9.37 -6.57
C CYS A 27 -1.38 8.80 -5.64
N GLY A 28 -1.33 9.08 -4.34
CA GLY A 28 -2.24 8.51 -3.32
C GLY A 28 -2.15 6.99 -3.18
N GLY A 29 -1.08 6.37 -3.68
CA GLY A 29 -0.95 4.92 -3.78
C GLY A 29 -0.77 4.23 -2.43
N ALA A 30 -1.82 3.62 -1.90
CA ALA A 30 -1.78 2.78 -0.70
C ALA A 30 -2.34 1.38 -0.98
N TYR A 31 -1.64 0.34 -0.55
CA TYR A 31 -2.00 -1.04 -0.82
C TYR A 31 -1.69 -1.95 0.36
N HIS A 32 -2.56 -2.92 0.66
CA HIS A 32 -2.14 -3.99 1.58
C HIS A 32 -1.04 -4.81 0.93
N LEU A 33 -0.08 -5.26 1.73
CA LEU A 33 1.00 -6.13 1.25
C LEU A 33 0.48 -7.37 0.50
N ALA A 34 -0.66 -7.92 0.94
CA ALA A 34 -1.33 -9.06 0.30
C ALA A 34 -2.21 -8.70 -0.90
N CYS A 35 -2.63 -7.44 -1.04
CA CYS A 35 -3.45 -6.97 -2.16
C CYS A 35 -2.61 -6.56 -3.39
N LEU A 36 -1.28 -6.51 -3.27
CA LEU A 36 -0.37 -6.29 -4.39
C LEU A 36 -0.39 -7.46 -5.36
N ASP A 37 -0.15 -7.19 -6.64
CA ASP A 37 -0.06 -8.22 -7.69
C ASP A 37 1.04 -9.25 -7.37
N THR A 38 2.16 -8.76 -6.82
CA THR A 38 3.16 -9.59 -6.13
C THR A 38 3.05 -9.37 -4.63
N PRO A 39 2.49 -10.32 -3.86
CA PRO A 39 2.30 -10.17 -2.43
C PRO A 39 3.64 -10.01 -1.71
N LEU A 40 3.74 -8.95 -0.90
CA LEU A 40 4.90 -8.72 -0.04
C LEU A 40 4.67 -9.39 1.31
N ARG A 41 5.72 -9.96 1.90
CA ARG A 41 5.65 -10.55 3.25
C ARG A 41 5.84 -9.52 4.35
N GLN A 42 6.47 -8.40 4.03
CA GLN A 42 6.80 -7.32 4.97
C GLN A 42 6.89 -5.99 4.23
N ILE A 43 6.79 -4.90 4.99
CA ILE A 43 7.01 -3.55 4.48
C ILE A 43 8.48 -3.46 4.00
N PRO A 44 8.73 -3.05 2.75
CA PRO A 44 10.09 -2.86 2.26
C PRO A 44 10.80 -1.77 3.08
N SER A 45 12.08 -1.99 3.39
CA SER A 45 12.87 -1.03 4.20
C SER A 45 13.42 0.16 3.39
N GLY A 46 12.99 0.33 2.15
CA GLY A 46 13.43 1.41 1.25
C GLY A 46 12.31 1.83 0.32
N ASP A 47 12.68 2.56 -0.73
CA ASP A 47 11.71 3.11 -1.68
C ASP A 47 10.85 2.01 -2.30
N TRP A 48 9.54 2.21 -2.20
CA TRP A 48 8.56 1.34 -2.83
C TRP A 48 7.64 2.19 -3.70
N PHE A 49 7.44 1.73 -4.92
CA PHE A 49 6.59 2.38 -5.89
C PHE A 49 5.41 1.48 -6.21
N CYS A 50 4.20 2.05 -6.24
CA CYS A 50 3.03 1.34 -6.68
C CYS A 50 3.13 1.03 -8.19
N PRO A 51 2.46 -0.01 -8.71
CA PRO A 51 2.55 -0.41 -10.12
C PRO A 51 1.98 0.62 -11.11
N THR A 52 1.35 1.69 -10.61
CA THR A 52 0.80 2.79 -11.41
C THR A 52 1.73 4.00 -11.49
N CYS A 53 2.84 4.01 -10.73
CA CYS A 53 3.87 5.06 -10.75
C CYS A 53 5.05 4.69 -11.67
#